data_AF-A0A5B9YB84-F1
#
_entry.id   AF-A0A5B9YB84-F1
#
_cell.length_a   1.000
_cell.length_b   1.000
_cell.length_c   1.000
_cell.angle_alpha   90.00
_cell.angle_beta   90.00
_cell.angle_gamma   90.00
#
_symmetry.space_group_name_H-M   'P 1'
#
loop_
_entity.id
_entity.type
_entity.pdbx_description
1 polymer ?
#
loop_
_entity_poly.entity_id
_entity_poly.type
_entity_poly.pdbx_seq_one_letter_code
_entity_poly.pdbx_strand_id
1 'polypeptide(L)'
;MKNKLDIGTIIAIVCGVLAVVFAGLMLLGKVTVDLAIVVVGATQVLSGLVQMQMVKKAESEEIGAEKFKAAKFTLILGVVFLGLMAFKLVFVALNT
;
A
#
# COMPACT_ATOMS: atom_id res chain seq x y z
N MET A 1 -3.54 9.44 30.30
CA MET A 1 -3.31 8.71 29.04
C MET A 1 -3.88 9.53 27.88
N LYS A 2 -3.08 10.42 27.27
CA LYS A 2 -3.50 11.15 26.05
C LYS A 2 -3.14 10.27 24.86
N ASN A 3 -4.16 9.65 24.28
CA ASN A 3 -4.09 8.79 23.10
C ASN A 3 -3.76 9.67 21.89
N LYS A 4 -2.48 10.04 21.72
CA LYS A 4 -2.03 10.70 20.48
C LYS A 4 -1.90 9.61 19.43
N LEU A 5 -2.96 9.45 18.64
CA LEU A 5 -2.92 8.66 17.42
C LEU A 5 -1.77 9.23 16.57
N ASP A 6 -0.71 8.45 16.38
CA ASP A 6 0.43 8.85 15.55
C ASP A 6 -0.09 9.12 14.12
N ILE A 7 0.38 10.19 13.51
CA ILE A 7 0.04 10.59 12.13
C ILE A 7 0.32 9.40 11.17
N GLY A 8 1.37 8.63 11.44
CA GLY A 8 1.67 7.42 10.66
C GLY A 8 0.56 6.37 10.70
N THR A 9 -0.06 6.16 11.87
CA THR A 9 -1.20 5.23 12.02
C THR A 9 -2.39 5.71 11.20
N ILE A 10 -2.67 7.01 11.21
CA ILE A 10 -3.78 7.60 10.44
C ILE A 10 -3.56 7.37 8.94
N ILE A 11 -2.36 7.65 8.44
CA ILE A 11 -2.02 7.47 7.02
C ILE A 11 -2.17 6.00 6.60
N ALA A 12 -1.67 5.06 7.42
CA ALA A 12 -1.78 3.64 7.13
C ALA A 12 -3.25 3.17 7.07
N ILE A 13 -4.10 3.64 7.99
CA ILE A 13 -5.54 3.34 7.99
C ILE A 13 -6.22 3.91 6.74
N VAL A 14 -5.97 5.19 6.42
CA VAL A 14 -6.55 5.84 5.24
C VAL A 14 -6.14 5.11 3.96
N CYS A 15 -4.86 4.74 3.83
CA CYS A 15 -4.37 3.95 2.69
C CYS A 15 -5.05 2.59 2.60
N GLY A 16 -5.24 1.90 3.74
CA GLY A 16 -5.95 0.61 3.79
C GLY A 16 -7.40 0.72 3.34
N VAL A 17 -8.14 1.73 3.84
CA VAL A 17 -9.54 1.97 3.46
C VAL A 17 -9.65 2.29 1.96
N LEU A 18 -8.77 3.17 1.45
CA LEU A 18 -8.77 3.50 0.02
C LEU A 18 -8.50 2.28 -0.85
N ALA A 19 -7.55 1.42 -0.47
CA ALA A 19 -7.26 0.21 -1.22
C ALA A 19 -8.49 -0.73 -1.29
N VAL A 20 -9.20 -0.92 -0.18
CA VAL A 20 -10.41 -1.76 -0.13
C VAL A 20 -11.54 -1.15 -0.95
N VAL A 21 -11.76 0.16 -0.86
CA VAL A 21 -12.81 0.86 -1.64
C VAL A 21 -12.56 0.71 -3.14
N PHE A 22 -11.32 0.93 -3.60
CA PHE A 22 -10.98 0.79 -5.02
C PHE A 22 -11.07 -0.66 -5.50
N ALA A 23 -10.65 -1.63 -4.67
CA ALA A 23 -10.85 -3.04 -4.99
C ALA A 23 -12.34 -3.40 -5.12
N GLY A 24 -13.20 -2.90 -4.22
CA GLY A 24 -14.64 -3.10 -4.29
C GLY A 24 -15.26 -2.44 -5.52
N LEU A 25 -14.89 -1.20 -5.83
CA LEU A 25 -15.36 -0.50 -7.04
C LEU A 25 -14.93 -1.20 -8.33
N MET A 26 -13.73 -1.79 -8.35
CA MET A 26 -13.27 -2.63 -9.46
C MET A 26 -14.15 -3.87 -9.63
N LEU A 27 -14.46 -4.59 -8.55
CA LEU A 27 -15.33 -5.78 -8.60
C LEU A 27 -16.77 -5.44 -9.04
N LEU A 28 -17.25 -4.23 -8.72
CA LEU A 28 -18.55 -3.73 -9.18
C LEU A 28 -18.53 -3.16 -10.61
N GLY A 29 -17.38 -3.20 -11.29
CA GLY A 29 -17.21 -2.63 -12.64
C GLY A 29 -17.37 -1.11 -12.68
N LYS A 30 -17.26 -0.41 -11.54
CA LYS A 30 -17.38 1.05 -11.44
C LYS A 30 -16.07 1.77 -11.74
N VAL A 31 -14.95 1.08 -11.61
CA VAL A 31 -13.60 1.58 -11.88
C VAL A 31 -12.86 0.58 -12.75
N THR A 32 -12.02 1.07 -13.68
CA THR A 32 -11.19 0.20 -14.52
C THR A 32 -10.18 -0.56 -13.68
N VAL A 33 -9.87 -1.79 -14.11
CA VAL A 33 -8.85 -2.64 -13.45
C VAL A 33 -7.52 -1.90 -13.36
N ASP A 34 -7.13 -1.18 -14.41
CA ASP A 34 -5.88 -0.41 -14.44
C ASP A 34 -5.82 0.68 -13.37
N LEU A 35 -6.88 1.48 -13.25
CA LEU A 35 -6.94 2.54 -12.24
C LEU A 35 -6.93 1.95 -10.83
N ALA A 36 -7.67 0.85 -10.61
CA ALA A 36 -7.70 0.16 -9.33
C ALA A 36 -6.32 -0.40 -8.95
N ILE A 37 -5.60 -1.05 -9.87
CA ILE A 37 -4.26 -1.58 -9.61
C ILE A 37 -3.28 -0.46 -9.28
N VAL A 38 -3.33 0.67 -10.00
CA VAL A 38 -2.45 1.82 -9.70
C VAL A 38 -2.71 2.39 -8.31
N VAL A 39 -3.98 2.65 -7.97
CA VAL A 39 -4.34 3.23 -6.66
C VAL A 39 -4.05 2.26 -5.52
N VAL A 40 -4.39 0.98 -5.67
CA VAL A 40 -4.07 -0.05 -4.68
C VAL A 40 -2.55 -0.18 -4.55
N GLY A 41 -1.80 -0.27 -5.64
CA GLY A 41 -0.35 -0.35 -5.62
C GLY A 41 0.30 0.82 -4.89
N ALA A 42 -0.08 2.06 -5.24
CA ALA A 42 0.46 3.27 -4.63
C ALA A 42 0.13 3.38 -3.13
N THR A 43 -1.11 3.08 -2.73
CA THR A 43 -1.53 3.12 -1.32
C THR A 43 -0.82 2.04 -0.48
N GLN A 44 -0.57 0.85 -1.02
CA GLN A 44 0.21 -0.19 -0.33
C GLN A 44 1.69 0.21 -0.19
N VAL A 45 2.31 0.84 -1.20
CA VAL A 45 3.68 1.37 -1.07
C VAL A 45 3.77 2.41 0.04
N LEU A 46 2.88 3.41 0.03
CA LEU A 46 2.85 4.46 1.05
C LEU A 46 2.61 3.88 2.45
N SER A 47 1.64 2.99 2.59
CA SER A 47 1.33 2.33 3.86
C SER A 47 2.51 1.51 4.37
N GLY A 48 3.16 0.73 3.51
CA GLY A 48 4.34 -0.06 3.87
C GLY A 48 5.50 0.81 4.34
N LEU A 49 5.81 1.91 3.64
CA LEU A 49 6.86 2.86 4.03
C LEU A 49 6.57 3.50 5.39
N VAL A 50 5.33 3.95 5.60
CA VAL A 50 4.92 4.58 6.87
C VAL A 50 5.01 3.57 8.02
N GLN A 51 4.49 2.35 7.84
CA GLN A 51 4.57 1.30 8.86
C GLN A 51 6.03 0.93 9.18
N MET A 52 6.92 0.85 8.19
CA MET A 52 8.35 0.61 8.43
C MET A 52 9.00 1.75 9.23
N GLN A 53 8.65 3.01 8.96
CA GLN A 53 9.15 4.15 9.73
C GLN A 53 8.64 4.15 11.18
N MET A 54 7.38 3.79 11.39
CA MET A 54 6.80 3.67 12.73
C MET A 54 7.47 2.57 13.55
N VAL A 55 7.73 1.41 12.92
CA VAL A 55 8.39 0.29 13.57
C VAL A 55 9.82 0.64 13.98
N LYS A 56 10.57 1.36 13.13
CA LYS A 56 11.91 1.85 13.49
C LYS A 56 11.92 2.82 14.68
N LYS A 57 10.79 3.46 14.98
CA LYS A 57 10.65 4.37 16.14
C LYS A 57 10.15 3.65 17.40
N ALA A 58 9.72 2.39 17.31
CA ALA A 58 9.23 1.64 18.44
C ALA A 58 10.39 0.98 19.20
N GLU A 59 10.42 1.12 20.54
CA GLU A 59 11.48 0.58 21.41
C GLU A 59 11.41 -0.96 21.62
N SER A 60 10.28 -1.60 21.28
CA SER A 60 10.12 -3.05 21.50
C SER A 60 10.68 -3.86 20.34
N GLU A 61 11.78 -4.57 20.58
CA GLU A 61 12.52 -5.36 19.59
C GLU A 61 11.68 -6.50 18.96
N GLU A 62 10.90 -7.21 19.79
CA GLU A 62 10.16 -8.41 19.38
C GLU A 62 8.90 -8.07 18.57
N ILE A 63 8.08 -7.13 19.07
CA ILE A 63 6.88 -6.64 18.37
C ILE A 63 7.29 -5.81 17.13
N GLY A 64 8.45 -5.16 17.19
CA GLY A 64 9.02 -4.43 16.06
C GLY A 64 9.35 -5.37 14.90
N ALA A 65 10.01 -6.50 15.14
CA ALA A 65 10.43 -7.41 14.05
C ALA A 65 9.25 -7.97 13.24
N GLU A 66 8.17 -8.40 13.91
CA GLU A 66 6.99 -8.95 13.23
C GLU A 66 6.26 -7.87 12.41
N LYS A 67 6.04 -6.69 13.02
CA LYS A 67 5.42 -5.55 12.31
C LYS A 67 6.29 -5.04 11.17
N PHE A 68 7.62 -5.10 11.30
CA PHE A 68 8.54 -4.76 10.22
C PHE A 68 8.39 -5.70 9.04
N LYS A 69 8.26 -7.01 9.30
CA LYS A 69 8.06 -8.03 8.27
C LYS A 69 6.72 -7.82 7.55
N ALA A 70 5.66 -7.54 8.29
CA ALA A 70 4.36 -7.21 7.71
C ALA A 70 4.42 -5.93 6.84
N ALA A 71 5.05 -4.87 7.35
CA ALA A 71 5.22 -3.61 6.61
C ALA A 71 6.03 -3.80 5.31
N LYS A 72 7.09 -4.63 5.36
CA LYS A 72 7.89 -4.98 4.19
C LYS A 72 7.08 -5.78 3.17
N PHE A 73 6.24 -6.72 3.61
CA PHE A 73 5.36 -7.47 2.72
C PHE A 73 4.35 -6.55 2.01
N THR A 74 3.71 -5.66 2.76
CA THR A 74 2.80 -4.62 2.23
C THR A 74 3.50 -3.75 1.17
N LEU A 75 4.72 -3.32 1.44
CA LEU A 75 5.54 -2.57 0.48
C LEU A 75 5.80 -3.38 -0.80
N ILE A 76 6.22 -4.64 -0.66
CA ILE A 76 6.50 -5.53 -1.80
C ILE A 76 5.25 -5.70 -2.68
N LEU A 77 4.08 -5.96 -2.08
CA LEU A 77 2.83 -6.06 -2.82
C LEU A 77 2.52 -4.80 -3.63
N GLY A 78 2.70 -3.63 -3.01
CA GLY A 78 2.53 -2.35 -3.70
C GLY A 78 3.46 -2.20 -4.90
N VAL A 79 4.74 -2.54 -4.74
CA VAL A 79 5.72 -2.51 -5.84
C VAL A 79 5.38 -3.49 -6.95
N VAL A 80 4.91 -4.70 -6.61
CA VAL A 80 4.50 -5.70 -7.61
C VAL A 80 3.33 -5.18 -8.46
N PHE A 81 2.28 -4.61 -7.83
CA PHE A 81 1.15 -4.04 -8.57
C PHE A 81 1.58 -2.91 -9.51
N LEU A 82 2.41 -1.99 -9.03
CA LEU A 82 2.92 -0.90 -9.86
C LEU A 82 3.86 -1.40 -10.97
N GLY A 83 4.66 -2.43 -10.69
CA GLY A 83 5.53 -3.07 -11.67
C GLY A 83 4.74 -3.73 -12.80
N LEU A 84 3.64 -4.41 -12.49
CA LEU A 84 2.72 -4.97 -13.50
C LEU A 84 2.10 -3.87 -14.38
N MET A 85 1.72 -2.73 -13.79
CA MET A 85 1.22 -1.59 -14.56
C MET A 85 2.28 -0.96 -15.44
N ALA A 86 3.50 -0.79 -14.94
CA ALA A 86 4.62 -0.29 -15.73
C ALA A 86 4.93 -1.24 -16.90
N PHE A 87 4.96 -2.55 -16.65
CA PHE A 87 5.15 -3.56 -17.69
C PHE A 87 4.05 -3.50 -18.76
N LYS A 88 2.78 -3.39 -18.35
CA LYS A 88 1.66 -3.22 -19.26
C LYS A 88 1.83 -1.98 -20.14
N LEU A 89 2.20 -0.84 -19.55
CA LEU A 89 2.41 0.41 -20.29
C LEU A 89 3.53 0.29 -21.33
N VAL A 90 4.64 -0.36 -20.98
CA VAL A 90 5.74 -0.65 -21.93
C VAL A 90 5.24 -1.52 -23.08
N PHE A 91 4.48 -2.58 -22.79
CA PHE A 91 3.95 -3.47 -23.82
C PHE A 91 2.96 -2.75 -24.76
N VAL A 92 2.10 -1.88 -24.21
CA VAL A 92 1.21 -1.04 -25.03
C VAL A 92 2.01 -0.09 -25.92
N ALA A 93 3.02 0.58 -25.37
CA ALA A 93 3.86 1.51 -26.11
C ALA A 93 4.68 0.84 -27.23
N LEU A 94 5.08 -0.42 -27.05
CA LEU A 94 5.80 -1.19 -28.07
C LEU A 94 4.90 -1.75 -29.18
N ASN A 95 3.58 -1.86 -28.92
CA ASN A 95 2.59 -2.37 -29.88
C ASN A 95 1.71 -1.27 -30.49
N THR A 96 1.96 -0.01 -30.15
CA THR A 96 1.33 1.18 -30.74
C THR A 96 2.25 1.77 -31.79
#